data_AF-A0A1X9MIP6-F1
#
_entry.id   AF-A0A1X9MIP6-F1
#
_cell.length_a   1.000
_cell.length_b   1.000
_cell.length_c   1.000
_cell.angle_alpha   90.00
_cell.angle_beta   90.00
_cell.angle_gamma   90.00
#
_symmetry.space_group_name_H-M   'P 1'
#
loop_
_entity.id
_entity.type
_entity.pdbx_description
1 polymer ?
#
loop_
_entity_poly.entity_id
_entity_poly.type
_entity_poly.pdbx_seq_one_letter_code
_entity_poly.pdbx_strand_id
1 'polypeptide(L)'
;MEEVSDNNNEDNADNNLVNVDEVSAKTPQKKRKESKRNNIYVEVISYLNQKTGKNYSHKSAANQKLINGRVSEGRTFEDFIRVIDIKCEQWIDNPKMSEYLRPATLFAQKNFENYVNEKLKPISQKQSDPRDYEIALNKWIANGGDPDEFDYGK
;
A
#
# COMPACT_ATOMS: atom_id res chain seq x y z
N MET A 1 -67.01 11.38 -29.83
CA MET A 1 -67.98 10.52 -29.11
C MET A 1 -67.22 9.94 -27.95
N GLU A 2 -67.20 10.69 -26.86
CA GLU A 2 -66.72 10.26 -25.54
C GLU A 2 -67.81 9.40 -24.92
N GLU A 3 -67.43 8.29 -24.29
CA GLU A 3 -68.17 7.77 -23.14
C GLU A 3 -67.26 7.80 -21.93
N VAL A 4 -67.70 8.60 -20.96
CA VAL A 4 -67.26 8.68 -19.58
C VAL A 4 -68.18 7.78 -18.75
N SER A 5 -67.63 7.12 -17.73
CA SER A 5 -68.41 6.65 -16.58
C SER A 5 -67.48 6.34 -15.40
N ASP A 6 -67.28 7.40 -14.61
CA ASP A 6 -67.36 7.56 -13.16
C ASP A 6 -67.01 6.44 -12.15
N ASN A 7 -66.23 6.90 -11.16
CA ASN A 7 -65.90 6.33 -9.85
C ASN A 7 -67.08 6.36 -8.85
N ASN A 8 -67.04 5.51 -7.80
CA ASN A 8 -67.41 5.75 -6.38
C ASN A 8 -67.09 4.46 -5.60
N ASN A 9 -66.05 4.39 -4.77
CA ASN A 9 -65.92 4.76 -3.34
C ASN A 9 -67.01 4.18 -2.42
N GLU A 10 -66.59 3.30 -1.50
CA GLU A 10 -67.26 3.07 -0.22
C GLU A 10 -66.19 3.02 0.88
N ASP A 11 -66.40 3.90 1.86
CA ASP A 11 -65.52 4.20 2.97
C ASP A 11 -65.55 3.08 4.03
N ASN A 12 -64.40 2.82 4.67
CA ASN A 12 -64.45 2.56 6.11
C ASN A 12 -63.23 3.18 6.80
N ALA A 13 -63.54 4.11 7.68
CA ALA A 13 -62.64 4.87 8.51
C ALA A 13 -62.08 3.99 9.63
N ASP A 14 -60.78 4.11 9.87
CA ASP A 14 -60.33 4.17 11.24
C ASP A 14 -59.34 5.33 11.41
N ASN A 15 -59.72 6.22 12.31
CA ASN A 15 -59.12 7.52 12.54
C ASN A 15 -57.92 7.35 13.47
N ASN A 16 -56.77 7.91 13.09
CA ASN A 16 -55.98 8.61 14.11
C ASN A 16 -55.09 9.68 13.49
N LEU A 17 -55.47 10.93 13.73
CA LEU A 17 -54.69 12.12 13.47
C LEU A 17 -54.61 12.87 14.80
N VAL A 18 -53.42 13.03 15.38
CA VAL A 18 -52.76 14.34 15.58
C VAL A 18 -51.40 14.21 16.30
N ASN A 19 -50.35 14.73 15.62
CA ASN A 19 -49.34 15.71 16.08
C ASN A 19 -48.36 15.33 17.22
N VAL A 20 -47.10 15.81 17.32
CA VAL A 20 -46.21 16.74 16.59
C VAL A 20 -44.79 16.53 17.16
N ASP A 21 -43.78 16.85 16.33
CA ASP A 21 -42.41 17.26 16.70
C ASP A 21 -41.50 16.34 17.56
N GLU A 22 -40.58 15.61 16.90
CA GLU A 22 -39.18 15.59 17.37
C GLU A 22 -38.17 15.32 16.22
N VAL A 23 -37.46 16.39 15.86
CA VAL A 23 -36.27 16.41 15.00
C VAL A 23 -35.07 15.78 15.72
N SER A 24 -34.40 14.75 15.18
CA SER A 24 -32.96 14.55 15.45
C SER A 24 -32.21 13.59 14.50
N ALA A 25 -31.29 14.18 13.73
CA ALA A 25 -29.97 13.66 13.30
C ALA A 25 -29.84 12.38 12.44
N LYS A 26 -29.89 12.54 11.11
CA LYS A 26 -29.11 11.70 10.17
C LYS A 26 -27.78 12.38 9.86
N THR A 27 -26.71 11.91 10.47
CA THR A 27 -25.41 12.60 10.64
C THR A 27 -24.55 12.71 9.34
N PRO A 28 -23.89 13.85 9.07
CA PRO A 28 -22.93 14.06 7.95
C PRO A 28 -21.62 13.24 8.00
N GLN A 29 -21.41 12.41 9.02
CA GLN A 29 -20.12 11.80 9.33
C GLN A 29 -19.68 10.69 8.36
N LYS A 30 -20.63 9.96 7.74
CA LYS A 30 -20.31 8.84 6.85
C LYS A 30 -19.62 9.31 5.54
N LYS A 31 -20.06 10.43 4.96
CA LYS A 31 -19.46 11.00 3.74
C LYS A 31 -18.02 11.48 3.97
N ARG A 32 -17.74 12.15 5.10
CA ARG A 32 -16.38 12.65 5.43
C ARG A 32 -15.36 11.54 5.66
N LYS A 33 -15.76 10.44 6.30
CA LYS A 33 -14.88 9.28 6.50
C LYS A 33 -14.54 8.58 5.18
N GLU A 34 -15.53 8.43 4.31
CA GLU A 34 -15.33 7.81 2.98
C GLU A 34 -14.42 8.66 2.10
N SER A 35 -14.60 9.98 2.06
CA SER A 35 -13.71 10.87 1.30
C SER A 35 -12.26 10.83 1.79
N LYS A 36 -12.04 10.79 3.11
CA LYS A 36 -10.71 10.66 3.69
C LYS A 36 -10.06 9.31 3.35
N ARG A 37 -10.84 8.23 3.35
CA ARG A 37 -10.33 6.90 2.96
C ARG A 37 -10.04 6.79 1.46
N ASN A 38 -10.85 7.42 0.62
CA ASN A 38 -10.56 7.47 -0.81
C ASN A 38 -9.24 8.20 -1.10
N ASN A 39 -8.98 9.28 -0.35
CA ASN A 39 -7.73 10.02 -0.44
C ASN A 39 -6.52 9.16 0.00
N ILE A 40 -6.56 8.46 1.14
CA ILE A 40 -5.41 7.62 1.57
C ILE A 40 -5.09 6.50 0.58
N TYR A 41 -6.09 5.87 -0.06
CA TYR A 41 -5.81 4.83 -1.05
C TYR A 41 -5.06 5.37 -2.25
N VAL A 42 -5.47 6.54 -2.75
CA VAL A 42 -4.83 7.20 -3.88
C VAL A 42 -3.39 7.54 -3.52
N GLU A 43 -3.17 8.18 -2.37
CA GLU A 43 -1.85 8.65 -1.97
C GLU A 43 -0.87 7.48 -1.75
N VAL A 44 -1.25 6.47 -0.96
CA VAL A 44 -0.37 5.32 -0.66
C VAL A 44 -0.01 4.53 -1.92
N ILE A 45 -1.00 4.23 -2.76
CA ILE A 45 -0.76 3.42 -3.97
C ILE A 45 0.00 4.22 -5.03
N SER A 46 -0.30 5.51 -5.19
CA SER A 46 0.44 6.37 -6.12
C SER A 46 1.90 6.49 -5.71
N TYR A 47 2.18 6.64 -4.41
CA TYR A 47 3.55 6.68 -3.90
C TYR A 47 4.31 5.36 -4.15
N LEU A 48 3.67 4.22 -3.87
CA LEU A 48 4.26 2.91 -4.18
C LEU A 48 4.58 2.78 -5.67
N ASN A 49 3.67 3.17 -6.55
CA ASN A 49 3.85 3.12 -7.99
C ASN A 49 5.02 4.03 -8.43
N GLN A 50 5.08 5.25 -7.90
CA GLN A 50 6.16 6.20 -8.17
C GLN A 50 7.53 5.63 -7.77
N LYS A 51 7.63 5.04 -6.57
CA LYS A 51 8.89 4.50 -6.04
C LYS A 51 9.37 3.24 -6.76
N THR A 52 8.45 2.44 -7.30
CA THR A 52 8.75 1.11 -7.88
C THR A 52 8.66 1.07 -9.41
N GLY A 53 8.16 2.11 -10.05
CA GLY A 53 7.84 2.11 -11.48
C GLY A 53 6.67 1.19 -11.87
N LYS A 54 5.91 0.68 -10.89
CA LYS A 54 4.77 -0.23 -11.10
C LYS A 54 3.46 0.55 -11.26
N ASN A 55 2.38 -0.15 -11.61
CA ASN A 55 1.07 0.45 -11.86
C ASN A 55 -0.06 -0.29 -11.12
N TYR A 56 0.02 -0.36 -9.79
CA TYR A 56 -1.05 -0.90 -8.97
C TYR A 56 -2.25 0.05 -8.94
N SER A 57 -3.46 -0.51 -8.96
CA SER A 57 -4.70 0.29 -8.90
C SER A 57 -5.12 0.58 -7.46
N HIS A 58 -5.33 1.86 -7.14
CA HIS A 58 -5.94 2.31 -5.89
C HIS A 58 -7.45 1.99 -5.81
N LYS A 59 -8.07 1.63 -6.94
CA LYS A 59 -9.48 1.20 -7.03
C LYS A 59 -9.66 -0.29 -6.74
N SER A 60 -8.57 -1.06 -6.67
CA SER A 60 -8.63 -2.49 -6.39
C SER A 60 -9.14 -2.75 -4.96
N ALA A 61 -10.21 -3.52 -4.84
CA ALA A 61 -10.78 -3.93 -3.55
C ALA A 61 -9.75 -4.66 -2.68
N ALA A 62 -8.86 -5.45 -3.28
CA ALA A 62 -7.80 -6.15 -2.56
C ALA A 62 -6.80 -5.18 -1.92
N ASN A 63 -6.37 -4.16 -2.68
CA ASN A 63 -5.44 -3.14 -2.18
C ASN A 63 -6.10 -2.28 -1.09
N GLN A 64 -7.35 -1.87 -1.32
CA GLN A 64 -8.12 -1.12 -0.33
C GLN A 64 -8.33 -1.91 0.96
N LYS A 65 -8.60 -3.22 0.88
CA LYS A 65 -8.75 -4.09 2.06
C LYS A 65 -7.47 -4.14 2.89
N LEU A 66 -6.31 -4.22 2.23
CA LEU A 66 -5.01 -4.23 2.91
C LEU A 66 -4.75 -2.91 3.64
N ILE A 67 -4.96 -1.77 2.99
CA ILE A 67 -4.78 -0.44 3.58
C ILE A 67 -5.78 -0.24 4.73
N ASN A 68 -7.05 -0.58 4.51
CA ASN A 68 -8.09 -0.47 5.53
C ASN A 68 -7.80 -1.27 6.78
N GLY A 69 -7.25 -2.48 6.63
CA GLY A 69 -6.85 -3.29 7.77
C GLY A 69 -5.87 -2.54 8.68
N ARG A 70 -4.86 -1.88 8.11
CA ARG A 70 -3.89 -1.12 8.92
C ARG A 70 -4.46 0.18 9.46
N VAL A 71 -5.29 0.88 8.68
CA VAL A 71 -5.97 2.10 9.17
C VAL A 71 -6.90 1.78 10.35
N SER A 72 -7.61 0.64 10.33
CA SER A 72 -8.42 0.20 11.47
C SER A 72 -7.60 -0.22 12.69
N GLU A 73 -6.34 -0.61 12.49
CA GLU A 73 -5.36 -0.89 13.54
C GLU A 73 -4.68 0.39 14.06
N GLY A 74 -5.08 1.58 13.58
CA GLY A 74 -4.55 2.87 14.01
C GLY A 74 -3.33 3.35 13.22
N ARG A 75 -2.98 2.71 12.11
CA ARG A 75 -1.84 3.11 11.27
C ARG A 75 -2.14 4.35 10.45
N THR A 76 -1.14 5.21 10.34
CA THR A 76 -1.24 6.49 9.65
C THR A 76 -0.68 6.39 8.24
N PHE A 77 -0.89 7.44 7.44
CA PHE A 77 -0.32 7.54 6.10
C PHE A 77 1.21 7.45 6.15
N GLU A 78 1.83 8.09 7.13
CA GLU A 78 3.28 8.13 7.33
C GLU A 78 3.86 6.73 7.56
N ASP A 79 3.14 5.85 8.26
CA ASP A 79 3.55 4.45 8.44
C ASP A 79 3.64 3.72 7.10
N PHE A 80 2.67 3.92 6.19
CA PHE A 80 2.69 3.31 4.87
C PHE A 80 3.88 3.81 4.04
N ILE A 81 4.10 5.13 4.04
CA ILE A 81 5.23 5.74 3.33
C ILE A 81 6.55 5.21 3.86
N ARG A 82 6.70 5.11 5.18
CA ARG A 82 7.88 4.53 5.82
C ARG A 82 8.16 3.09 5.38
N VAL A 83 7.14 2.23 5.37
CA VAL A 83 7.29 0.84 4.89
C VAL A 83 7.72 0.80 3.42
N ILE A 84 7.13 1.65 2.58
CA ILE A 84 7.47 1.73 1.15
C ILE A 84 8.93 2.15 1.00
N ASP A 85 9.37 3.21 1.69
CA ASP A 85 10.74 3.70 1.57
C ASP A 85 11.76 2.66 2.02
N ILE A 86 11.58 2.09 3.22
CA ILE A 86 12.51 1.08 3.76
C ILE A 86 12.64 -0.11 2.81
N LYS A 87 11.51 -0.61 2.29
CA LYS A 87 11.55 -1.81 1.44
C LYS A 87 12.00 -1.52 0.03
N CYS A 88 11.67 -0.36 -0.54
CA CYS A 88 12.23 0.03 -1.82
C CYS A 88 13.75 0.15 -1.71
N GLU A 89 14.28 0.82 -0.70
CA GLU A 89 15.73 0.94 -0.51
C GLU A 89 16.44 -0.40 -0.37
N GLN A 90 15.82 -1.38 0.30
CA GLN A 90 16.42 -2.70 0.47
C GLN A 90 16.28 -3.63 -0.74
N TRP A 91 15.16 -3.55 -1.46
CA TRP A 91 14.75 -4.60 -2.40
C TRP A 91 14.71 -4.16 -3.86
N ILE A 92 14.71 -2.86 -4.16
CA ILE A 92 14.52 -2.38 -5.54
C ILE A 92 15.67 -2.82 -6.46
N ASP A 93 16.92 -2.78 -5.97
CA ASP A 93 18.11 -3.17 -6.73
C ASP A 93 18.41 -4.67 -6.68
N ASN A 94 17.62 -5.44 -5.94
CA ASN A 94 17.77 -6.89 -5.86
C ASN A 94 16.74 -7.58 -6.76
N PRO A 95 17.14 -8.21 -7.88
CA PRO A 95 16.21 -8.78 -8.85
C PRO A 95 15.19 -9.75 -8.24
N LYS A 96 15.61 -10.58 -7.28
CA LYS A 96 14.72 -11.54 -6.61
C LYS A 96 13.78 -10.88 -5.62
N MET A 97 14.23 -9.82 -4.95
CA MET A 97 13.45 -9.19 -3.88
C MET A 97 12.49 -8.11 -4.41
N SER A 98 12.83 -7.45 -5.52
CA SER A 98 12.02 -6.38 -6.12
C SER A 98 10.61 -6.83 -6.52
N GLU A 99 10.42 -8.11 -6.83
CA GLU A 99 9.11 -8.72 -7.12
C GLU A 99 8.15 -8.63 -5.93
N TYR A 100 8.68 -8.63 -4.70
CA TYR A 100 7.91 -8.54 -3.47
C TYR A 100 7.48 -7.12 -3.10
N LEU A 101 7.92 -6.09 -3.84
CA LEU A 101 7.44 -4.71 -3.70
C LEU A 101 6.03 -4.56 -4.27
N ARG A 102 5.04 -5.13 -3.56
CA ARG A 102 3.62 -5.14 -3.93
C ARG A 102 2.74 -4.89 -2.68
N PRO A 103 1.53 -4.34 -2.83
CA PRO A 103 0.65 -4.05 -1.69
C PRO A 103 0.41 -5.26 -0.77
N ALA A 104 0.20 -6.44 -1.35
CA ALA A 104 -0.06 -7.67 -0.61
C ALA A 104 1.10 -8.11 0.30
N THR A 105 2.33 -7.76 -0.05
CA THR A 105 3.50 -8.09 0.78
C THR A 105 3.78 -6.97 1.78
N LEU A 106 3.81 -5.73 1.31
CA LEU A 106 4.17 -4.56 2.12
C LEU A 106 3.13 -4.29 3.22
N PHE A 107 1.85 -4.52 2.92
CA PHE A 107 0.73 -4.21 3.83
C PHE A 107 0.11 -5.47 4.46
N ALA A 108 0.86 -6.57 4.45
CA ALA A 108 0.46 -7.80 5.13
C ALA A 108 0.48 -7.58 6.66
N GLN A 109 -0.61 -7.94 7.32
CA GLN A 109 -0.76 -7.79 8.79
C GLN A 109 0.43 -8.36 9.56
N LYS A 110 0.92 -9.54 9.16
CA LYS A 110 2.02 -10.25 9.82
C LYS A 110 3.35 -9.49 9.85
N ASN A 111 3.61 -8.64 8.86
CA ASN A 111 4.93 -8.05 8.65
C ASN A 111 4.93 -6.52 8.75
N PHE A 112 3.76 -5.88 8.65
CA PHE A 112 3.65 -4.43 8.61
C PHE A 112 4.34 -3.78 9.82
N GLU A 113 4.08 -4.29 11.03
CA GLU A 113 4.69 -3.76 12.24
C GLU A 113 6.22 -3.92 12.25
N ASN A 114 6.71 -5.05 11.77
CA ASN A 114 8.15 -5.28 11.68
C ASN A 114 8.80 -4.29 10.71
N TYR A 115 8.15 -4.00 9.57
CA TYR A 115 8.68 -3.09 8.57
C TYR A 115 8.68 -1.62 9.04
N VAL A 116 7.63 -1.17 9.75
CA VAL A 116 7.57 0.18 10.32
C VAL A 116 8.72 0.41 11.31
N ASN A 117 9.00 -0.58 12.16
CA ASN A 117 10.04 -0.51 13.18
C ASN A 117 11.45 -0.85 12.65
N GLU A 118 11.56 -1.24 11.39
CA GLU A 118 12.84 -1.62 10.81
C GLU A 118 13.74 -0.39 10.67
N LYS A 119 15.00 -0.56 11.09
CA LYS A 119 16.05 0.43 10.86
C LYS A 119 16.77 0.07 9.58
N LEU A 120 16.95 1.06 8.71
CA LEU A 120 17.88 0.95 7.60
C LEU A 120 19.25 0.67 8.21
N LYS A 121 19.76 -0.54 7.99
CA LYS A 121 21.16 -0.79 8.27
C LYS A 121 21.93 0.01 7.24
N PRO A 122 22.99 0.75 7.63
CA PRO A 122 23.88 1.31 6.63
C PRO A 122 24.27 0.16 5.72
N ILE A 123 24.22 0.40 4.41
CA ILE A 123 24.78 -0.52 3.43
C ILE A 123 26.26 -0.59 3.79
N SER A 124 26.64 -1.54 4.66
CA SER A 124 27.99 -2.06 4.66
C SER A 124 28.11 -2.58 3.26
N GLN A 125 28.72 -1.76 2.38
CA GLN A 125 29.39 -2.21 1.19
C GLN A 125 29.99 -3.55 1.59
N LYS A 126 29.59 -4.63 0.92
CA LYS A 126 30.18 -5.94 1.14
C LYS A 126 31.68 -5.66 1.21
N GLN A 127 32.26 -5.77 2.39
CA GLN A 127 33.70 -5.85 2.51
C GLN A 127 33.97 -7.14 1.76
N SER A 128 34.42 -7.00 0.50
CA SER A 128 35.05 -8.09 -0.23
C SER A 128 35.96 -8.78 0.77
N ASP A 129 35.67 -10.04 1.08
CA ASP A 129 36.52 -10.81 1.98
C ASP A 129 37.93 -10.69 1.37
N PRO A 130 38.98 -10.35 2.14
CA PRO A 130 40.35 -10.30 1.60
C PRO A 130 40.73 -11.55 0.80
N ARG A 131 40.09 -12.69 1.11
CA ARG A 131 40.24 -13.95 0.36
C ARG A 131 39.65 -13.93 -1.04
N ASP A 132 38.66 -13.11 -1.34
CA ASP A 132 38.10 -12.98 -2.70
C ASP A 132 39.14 -12.39 -3.66
N TYR A 133 39.93 -11.41 -3.20
CA TYR A 133 41.08 -10.88 -3.97
C TYR A 133 42.18 -11.91 -4.11
N GLU A 134 42.49 -12.64 -3.04
CA GLU A 134 43.55 -13.65 -3.06
C GLU A 134 43.20 -14.82 -3.99
N ILE A 135 41.93 -15.24 -4.04
CA ILE A 135 41.45 -16.23 -5.01
C ILE A 135 41.52 -15.67 -6.44
N ALA A 136 41.13 -14.42 -6.66
CA ALA A 136 41.16 -13.79 -7.99
C ALA A 136 42.60 -13.59 -8.49
N LEU A 137 43.52 -13.16 -7.62
CA LEU A 137 44.94 -13.00 -7.90
C LEU A 137 45.61 -14.35 -8.19
N ASN A 138 45.34 -15.37 -7.39
CA ASN A 138 45.85 -16.72 -7.63
C ASN A 138 45.36 -17.27 -8.98
N LYS A 139 44.11 -17.00 -9.35
CA LYS A 139 43.56 -17.38 -10.65
C LYS A 139 44.19 -16.58 -11.81
N TRP A 140 44.51 -15.30 -11.61
CA TRP A 140 45.21 -14.46 -12.59
C TRP A 140 46.64 -14.96 -12.85
N ILE A 141 47.40 -15.20 -11.78
CA ILE A 141 48.77 -15.74 -11.85
C ILE A 141 48.78 -17.11 -12.52
N ALA A 142 47.81 -17.98 -12.20
CA ALA A 142 47.70 -19.31 -12.82
C ALA A 142 47.40 -19.24 -14.32
N ASN A 143 46.81 -18.15 -14.82
CA ASN A 143 46.60 -17.90 -16.24
C ASN A 143 47.77 -17.14 -16.90
N GLY A 144 48.89 -16.95 -16.19
CA GLY A 144 50.09 -16.28 -16.69
C GLY A 144 50.04 -14.76 -16.62
N GLY A 145 49.09 -14.18 -15.88
CA GLY A 145 49.02 -12.74 -15.66
C GLY A 145 50.08 -12.26 -14.66
N ASP A 146 50.66 -11.08 -14.91
CA ASP A 146 51.59 -10.43 -14.00
C ASP A 146 50.84 -9.93 -12.75
N PRO A 147 51.26 -10.28 -11.52
CA PRO A 147 50.70 -9.73 -10.29
C PRO A 147 50.67 -8.19 -10.25
N ASP A 148 51.65 -7.52 -10.87
CA ASP A 148 51.75 -6.06 -10.88
C ASP A 148 50.74 -5.40 -11.84
N GLU A 149 50.18 -6.19 -12.77
CA GLU A 149 49.13 -5.76 -13.71
C GLU A 149 47.71 -6.14 -13.25
N PHE A 150 47.55 -6.84 -12.13
CA PHE A 150 46.23 -7.23 -11.63
C PHE A 150 45.45 -6.00 -11.14
N ASP A 151 44.26 -5.76 -11.71
CA ASP A 151 43.39 -4.66 -11.29
C ASP A 151 42.79 -4.95 -9.90
N TYR A 152 43.38 -4.33 -8.87
CA TYR A 152 42.93 -4.44 -7.48
C TYR A 152 41.61 -3.68 -7.20
N GLY A 153 41.00 -3.03 -8.20
CA GLY A 153 39.71 -2.35 -8.05
C GLY A 153 39.78 -1.22 -7.02
N LYS A 154 40.42 -0.11 -7.39
CA LYS A 154 40.47 1.13 -6.60
C LYS A 154 39.39 2.12 -7.00
#